data_AF-A0AAW0LZP7-F1
#
_entry.id   AF-A0AAW0LZP7-F1
#
_cell.length_a   1.000
_cell.length_b   1.000
_cell.length_c   1.000
_cell.angle_alpha   90.00
_cell.angle_beta   90.00
_cell.angle_gamma   90.00
#
_symmetry.space_group_name_H-M   'P 1'
#
loop_
_entity.id
_entity.type
_entity.pdbx_description
1 polymer ?
#
loop_
_entity_poly.entity_id
_entity_poly.type
_entity_poly.pdbx_seq_one_letter_code
_entity_poly.pdbx_strand_id
1 'polypeptide(L)'
;MAKLPVKYYVVDAFTDSAFKGNPAAVCLLEEERDEKWLQAVAAEFNIAETCYLTRLSGSDSLDSSNPRFHLRWFTPVAEVELCGHATLAAAHALFSSGSVNSNIIEFVTLSGILTAKKFQETTASNSSDIQNGESQECFLIELDFPTIPTIDFNSEEVSLISNALNGASVIDIKKTTTLDALFMIPYEAMPFFLLIYDYFISTQESGLSILQVVLPSGESVVEIQPEFDAIRKCPGLGIIVTGAAPSGSGFDFYSRVFWPKLGINEDPVCGSAHCTLAPYWSKKLGKCDLLAYQASPRSGVLNIHLDEQNQRVLMRGKAVTIMEGDYYEVEESPGARVGISNSIAVRNNFIFSASGILSLEYGNETCQVDAFTDSVFQGNPAVVCFLEEDQRTQEWLQVVSAEFNIPTTCYLTHLTQSNSPNPRFRLRWFTPVAEVKICGHATLAAAHTLFTSSLLNCDVIEFVTKSGTLTARKVADIQTIDGSNIQNHESQESFLIELDFPTIPMIDFNSAEFSAISKALNGASVIDIKRTTIEDDLIDHVCGSANCALALYWSKRLGKCDLVAYAASARSGVVNIHLDEQNRRVLLRGKAVTVMEGTFSHHDKLLKNYSHSLMQYANVQEGYNYFRGCSPRVWI
;
A
#
# COMPACT_ATOMS: atom_id res chain seq x y z
N MET A 1 -23.70 -6.18 18.81
CA MET A 1 -24.10 -4.93 18.11
C MET A 1 -23.08 -4.77 17.03
N ALA A 2 -23.47 -4.57 15.77
CA ALA A 2 -22.50 -4.35 14.71
C ALA A 2 -21.59 -3.18 15.10
N LYS A 3 -20.28 -3.40 15.09
CA LYS A 3 -19.30 -2.35 15.38
C LYS A 3 -19.43 -1.25 14.31
N LEU A 4 -19.28 0.00 14.74
CA LEU A 4 -19.22 1.12 13.82
C LEU A 4 -17.98 0.99 12.91
N PRO A 5 -18.07 1.43 11.65
CA PRO A 5 -16.92 1.42 10.76
C PRO A 5 -15.81 2.31 11.30
N VAL A 6 -14.57 1.91 11.05
CA VAL A 6 -13.37 2.67 11.43
C VAL A 6 -13.08 3.67 10.32
N LYS A 7 -13.17 4.98 10.64
CA LYS A 7 -12.80 6.01 9.66
C LYS A 7 -11.29 5.99 9.42
N TYR A 8 -10.87 6.02 8.16
CA TYR A 8 -9.46 6.11 7.80
C TYR A 8 -9.17 7.22 6.79
N TYR A 9 -7.90 7.61 6.74
CA TYR A 9 -7.33 8.51 5.74
C TYR A 9 -6.04 7.90 5.20
N VAL A 10 -5.72 8.13 3.92
CA VAL A 10 -4.37 7.94 3.40
C VAL A 10 -3.79 9.31 3.11
N VAL A 11 -2.63 9.60 3.69
CA VAL A 11 -2.03 10.93 3.71
C VAL A 11 -0.59 10.83 3.25
N ASP A 12 -0.24 11.66 2.27
CA ASP A 12 1.15 11.88 1.88
C ASP A 12 1.79 12.93 2.77
N ALA A 13 2.76 12.52 3.58
CA ALA A 13 3.52 13.42 4.46
C ALA A 13 4.76 14.00 3.77
N PHE A 14 5.17 15.20 4.22
CA PHE A 14 6.31 15.97 3.68
C PHE A 14 6.15 16.44 2.22
N THR A 15 4.90 16.69 1.81
CA THR A 15 4.57 17.19 0.47
C THR A 15 3.29 18.04 0.50
N ASP A 16 3.13 18.89 -0.51
CA ASP A 16 1.90 19.63 -0.83
C ASP A 16 1.18 19.08 -2.07
N SER A 17 1.67 17.97 -2.61
CA SER A 17 1.20 17.34 -3.83
C SER A 17 0.95 15.87 -3.58
N ALA A 18 -0.21 15.38 -4.00
CA ALA A 18 -0.57 13.95 -3.97
C ALA A 18 0.45 13.10 -4.75
N PHE A 19 0.65 11.86 -4.31
CA PHE A 19 1.57 10.85 -4.82
C PHE A 19 3.06 11.20 -4.68
N LYS A 20 3.38 12.24 -3.90
CA LYS A 20 4.74 12.62 -3.49
C LYS A 20 4.89 12.34 -1.99
N GLY A 21 6.04 12.67 -1.42
CA GLY A 21 6.23 12.51 0.02
C GLY A 21 6.22 11.05 0.43
N ASN A 22 5.88 10.80 1.70
CA ASN A 22 5.81 9.46 2.27
C ASN A 22 4.37 9.13 2.69
N PRO A 23 3.71 8.14 2.07
CA PRO A 23 2.31 7.82 2.35
C PRO A 23 2.16 7.10 3.69
N ALA A 24 1.12 7.45 4.44
CA ALA A 24 0.70 6.73 5.64
C ALA A 24 -0.83 6.66 5.75
N ALA A 25 -1.34 5.55 6.25
CA ALA A 25 -2.76 5.37 6.59
C ALA A 25 -2.96 5.79 8.02
N VAL A 26 -4.06 6.47 8.29
CA VAL A 26 -4.44 6.99 9.60
C VAL A 26 -5.82 6.48 9.93
N CYS A 27 -5.92 5.56 10.88
CA CYS A 27 -7.17 4.97 11.36
C CYS A 27 -7.62 5.65 12.66
N LEU A 28 -8.85 6.16 12.70
CA LEU A 28 -9.47 6.74 13.89
C LEU A 28 -10.29 5.67 14.62
N LEU A 29 -9.83 5.28 15.81
CA LEU A 29 -10.47 4.26 16.63
C LEU A 29 -11.30 4.90 17.76
N GLU A 30 -12.51 4.39 17.98
CA GLU A 30 -13.32 4.74 19.14
C GLU A 30 -12.76 4.15 20.44
N GLU A 31 -12.15 2.97 20.34
CA GLU A 31 -11.51 2.24 21.44
C GLU A 31 -10.31 1.45 20.90
N GLU A 32 -9.35 1.14 21.78
CA GLU A 32 -8.17 0.34 21.42
C GLU A 32 -8.56 -1.03 20.85
N ARG A 33 -7.78 -1.50 19.88
CA ARG A 33 -7.91 -2.83 19.27
C ARG A 33 -6.73 -3.69 19.68
N ASP A 34 -6.90 -5.00 19.61
CA ASP A 34 -5.80 -5.92 19.88
C ASP A 34 -4.74 -5.86 18.77
N GLU A 35 -3.51 -6.22 19.14
CA GLU A 35 -2.35 -6.15 18.26
C GLU A 35 -2.51 -6.98 16.97
N LYS A 36 -3.20 -8.13 17.03
CA LYS A 36 -3.38 -8.97 15.83
C LYS A 36 -4.27 -8.27 14.82
N TRP A 37 -5.34 -7.61 15.28
CA TRP A 37 -6.21 -6.81 14.43
C TRP A 37 -5.45 -5.63 13.81
N LEU A 38 -4.71 -4.88 14.62
CA LEU A 38 -3.91 -3.73 14.16
C LEU A 38 -2.87 -4.16 13.11
N GLN A 39 -2.22 -5.31 13.33
CA GLN A 39 -1.27 -5.86 12.38
C GLN A 39 -1.94 -6.31 11.08
N ALA A 40 -3.11 -6.95 11.18
CA ALA A 40 -3.84 -7.42 10.00
C ALA A 40 -4.34 -6.26 9.13
N VAL A 41 -4.87 -5.20 9.73
CA VAL A 41 -5.30 -3.99 9.01
C VAL A 41 -4.09 -3.29 8.35
N ALA A 42 -2.95 -3.21 9.03
CA ALA A 42 -1.74 -2.61 8.45
C ALA A 42 -1.22 -3.44 7.26
N ALA A 43 -1.27 -4.78 7.37
CA ALA A 43 -0.95 -5.68 6.27
C ALA A 43 -1.93 -5.55 5.10
N GLU A 44 -3.18 -5.18 5.37
CA GLU A 44 -4.21 -4.98 4.36
C GLU A 44 -4.05 -3.68 3.58
N PHE A 45 -3.67 -2.58 4.24
CA PHE A 45 -3.31 -1.33 3.56
C PHE A 45 -2.04 -1.50 2.71
N ASN A 46 -1.07 -2.30 3.19
CA ASN A 46 0.19 -2.61 2.50
C ASN A 46 0.97 -1.37 2.01
N ILE A 47 0.93 -0.31 2.79
CA ILE A 47 1.75 0.90 2.63
C ILE A 47 2.86 0.93 3.70
N ALA A 48 3.75 1.92 3.63
CA ALA A 48 4.88 2.04 4.56
C ALA A 48 4.41 1.94 6.03
N GLU A 49 3.48 2.80 6.44
CA GLU A 49 2.94 2.78 7.79
C GLU A 49 1.44 3.03 7.85
N THR A 50 0.78 2.26 8.72
CA THR A 50 -0.58 2.48 9.19
C THR A 50 -0.52 2.90 10.66
N CYS A 51 -1.10 4.04 11.00
CA CYS A 51 -1.17 4.52 12.36
C CYS A 51 -2.59 4.54 12.90
N TYR A 52 -2.72 4.27 14.19
CA TYR A 52 -3.99 4.11 14.87
C TYR A 52 -4.10 5.14 15.98
N LEU A 53 -5.21 5.87 15.99
CA LEU A 53 -5.48 6.97 16.92
C LEU A 53 -6.68 6.62 17.80
N THR A 54 -6.46 6.54 19.10
CA THR A 54 -7.54 6.43 20.09
C THR A 54 -7.56 7.69 20.95
N ARG A 55 -8.69 8.40 21.01
CA ARG A 55 -8.79 9.63 21.78
C ARG A 55 -8.77 9.36 23.29
N LEU A 56 -7.93 10.08 24.02
CA LEU A 56 -7.89 10.02 25.48
C LEU A 56 -8.94 10.97 26.09
N SER A 57 -9.73 10.46 27.04
CA SER A 57 -10.74 11.25 27.76
C SER A 57 -10.14 11.98 28.96
N GLY A 58 -10.63 13.19 29.26
CA GLY A 58 -10.03 14.14 30.22
C GLY A 58 -10.01 13.73 31.70
N SER A 59 -10.33 12.49 32.07
CA SER A 59 -10.13 11.97 33.43
C SER A 59 -8.70 11.52 33.71
N ASP A 60 -7.89 11.31 32.66
CA ASP A 60 -6.54 10.75 32.76
C ASP A 60 -5.42 11.81 32.76
N SER A 61 -5.78 13.09 32.91
CA SER A 61 -4.80 14.18 33.04
C SER A 61 -5.28 15.27 34.00
N LEU A 62 -4.65 15.35 35.17
CA LEU A 62 -4.44 16.66 35.79
C LEU A 62 -3.40 17.39 34.89
N ASP A 63 -3.74 18.59 34.41
CA ASP A 63 -2.85 19.63 33.87
C ASP A 63 -2.58 19.79 32.34
N SER A 64 -3.16 19.03 31.40
CA SER A 64 -3.03 19.37 29.95
C SER A 64 -4.34 19.85 29.31
N SER A 65 -4.32 21.06 28.72
CA SER A 65 -5.45 21.63 27.95
C SER A 65 -5.50 21.15 26.50
N ASN A 66 -4.48 20.42 26.04
CA ASN A 66 -4.36 19.98 24.66
C ASN A 66 -5.11 18.64 24.43
N PRO A 67 -5.68 18.41 23.24
CA PRO A 67 -6.22 17.11 22.88
C PRO A 67 -5.11 16.05 22.88
N ARG A 68 -5.36 14.93 23.54
CA ARG A 68 -4.43 13.81 23.66
C ARG A 68 -4.98 12.56 22.97
N PHE A 69 -4.09 11.81 22.30
CA PHE A 69 -4.43 10.55 21.65
C PHE A 69 -3.38 9.50 21.98
N HIS A 70 -3.79 8.24 22.16
CA HIS A 70 -2.88 7.13 21.94
C HIS A 70 -2.57 7.04 20.45
N LEU A 71 -1.29 6.89 20.12
CA LEU A 71 -0.83 6.73 18.75
C LEU A 71 0.10 5.52 18.68
N ARG A 72 -0.28 4.57 17.85
CA ARG A 72 0.50 3.36 17.54
C ARG A 72 0.74 3.30 16.05
N TRP A 73 1.87 2.75 15.64
CA TRP A 73 2.25 2.65 14.23
C TRP A 73 2.56 1.22 13.90
N PHE A 74 1.99 0.74 12.80
CA PHE A 74 2.20 -0.60 12.31
C PHE A 74 2.61 -0.52 10.87
N THR A 75 3.61 -1.31 10.55
CA THR A 75 4.00 -1.63 9.20
C THR A 75 3.19 -2.86 8.77
N PRO A 76 3.30 -3.33 7.52
CA PRO A 76 2.60 -4.55 7.09
C PRO A 76 2.99 -5.81 7.87
N VAL A 77 4.10 -5.81 8.61
CA VAL A 77 4.61 -7.01 9.31
C VAL A 77 4.82 -6.86 10.82
N ALA A 78 4.94 -5.63 11.35
CA ALA A 78 5.20 -5.40 12.78
C ALA A 78 4.86 -3.98 13.28
N GLU A 79 4.64 -3.81 14.59
CA GLU A 79 4.42 -2.51 15.28
C GLU A 79 5.73 -1.73 15.52
N VAL A 80 5.84 -0.46 15.14
CA VAL A 80 7.04 0.37 15.38
C VAL A 80 6.87 1.30 16.60
N GLU A 81 7.96 1.55 17.34
CA GLU A 81 7.94 2.41 18.53
C GLU A 81 7.90 3.92 18.22
N LEU A 82 8.31 4.32 17.00
CA LEU A 82 8.36 5.70 16.55
C LEU A 82 8.36 5.80 15.03
N CYS A 83 7.50 6.64 14.45
CA CYS A 83 7.53 6.95 13.03
C CYS A 83 7.19 8.43 12.75
N GLY A 84 8.10 9.15 12.10
CA GLY A 84 7.97 10.60 11.88
C GLY A 84 6.89 10.97 10.86
N HIS A 85 6.92 10.40 9.66
CA HIS A 85 5.99 10.78 8.59
C HIS A 85 4.55 10.35 8.93
N ALA A 86 4.35 9.17 9.53
CA ALA A 86 3.03 8.72 9.97
C ALA A 86 2.48 9.52 11.16
N THR A 87 3.35 10.07 12.03
CA THR A 87 2.92 11.05 13.06
C THR A 87 2.47 12.36 12.42
N LEU A 88 3.19 12.83 11.39
CA LEU A 88 2.81 14.02 10.64
C LEU A 88 1.47 13.81 9.93
N ALA A 89 1.27 12.65 9.31
CA ALA A 89 0.02 12.23 8.70
C ALA A 89 -1.13 12.17 9.71
N ALA A 90 -0.92 11.58 10.89
CA ALA A 90 -1.89 11.53 11.97
C ALA A 90 -2.34 12.93 12.40
N ALA A 91 -1.37 13.82 12.63
CA ALA A 91 -1.65 15.22 12.97
C ALA A 91 -2.40 15.94 11.83
N HIS A 92 -2.01 15.71 10.57
CA HIS A 92 -2.69 16.29 9.41
C HIS A 92 -4.15 15.86 9.35
N ALA A 93 -4.44 14.56 9.48
CA ALA A 93 -5.80 14.03 9.48
C ALA A 93 -6.65 14.65 10.60
N LEU A 94 -6.12 14.76 11.82
CA LEU A 94 -6.82 15.37 12.95
C LEU A 94 -7.08 16.88 12.76
N PHE A 95 -6.09 17.63 12.28
CA PHE A 95 -6.22 19.07 12.04
C PHE A 95 -7.14 19.39 10.85
N SER A 96 -7.05 18.65 9.75
CA SER A 96 -7.80 18.89 8.52
C SER A 96 -9.26 18.44 8.61
N SER A 97 -9.54 17.34 9.34
CA SER A 97 -10.91 16.86 9.57
C SER A 97 -11.73 17.71 10.53
N GLY A 98 -11.10 18.68 11.23
CA GLY A 98 -11.74 19.46 12.28
C GLY A 98 -12.03 18.66 13.57
N SER A 99 -11.43 17.47 13.72
CA SER A 99 -11.60 16.61 14.91
C SER A 99 -11.02 17.22 16.19
N VAL A 100 -10.11 18.19 16.04
CA VAL A 100 -9.49 18.93 17.13
C VAL A 100 -9.67 20.44 16.93
N ASN A 101 -9.98 21.15 18.01
CA ASN A 101 -10.03 22.61 18.06
C ASN A 101 -8.84 23.17 18.85
N SER A 102 -7.63 22.80 18.42
CA SER A 102 -6.36 23.20 19.02
C SER A 102 -5.31 23.27 17.92
N ASN A 103 -4.27 24.10 18.10
CA ASN A 103 -3.09 24.09 17.24
C ASN A 103 -2.01 23.12 17.73
N ILE A 104 -2.24 22.43 18.84
CA ILE A 104 -1.30 21.48 19.44
C ILE A 104 -2.05 20.18 19.73
N ILE A 105 -1.45 19.05 19.34
CA ILE A 105 -1.90 17.70 19.67
C ILE A 105 -0.77 16.99 20.41
N GLU A 106 -1.11 16.25 21.45
CA GLU A 106 -0.19 15.37 22.17
C GLU A 106 -0.51 13.91 21.85
N PHE A 107 0.51 13.16 21.43
CA PHE A 107 0.41 11.74 21.16
C PHE A 107 1.13 10.97 22.26
N VAL A 108 0.43 10.05 22.91
CA VAL A 108 0.99 9.11 23.89
C VAL A 108 1.37 7.84 23.15
N THR A 109 2.67 7.56 23.10
CA THR A 109 3.25 6.48 22.28
C THR A 109 4.17 5.60 23.15
N LEU A 110 4.68 4.49 22.59
CA LEU A 110 5.69 3.65 23.26
C LEU A 110 7.00 4.40 23.51
N SER A 111 7.32 5.37 22.67
CA SER A 111 8.51 6.24 22.78
C SER A 111 8.28 7.48 23.66
N GLY A 112 7.16 7.55 24.39
CA GLY A 112 6.79 8.68 25.25
C GLY A 112 5.80 9.64 24.58
N ILE A 113 5.75 10.89 25.05
CA ILE A 113 4.81 11.89 24.52
C ILE A 113 5.45 12.63 23.35
N LEU A 114 4.81 12.57 22.18
CA LEU A 114 5.15 13.42 21.03
C LEU A 114 4.16 14.58 20.93
N THR A 115 4.63 15.72 20.45
CA THR A 115 3.79 16.90 20.24
C THR A 115 3.81 17.30 18.77
N ALA A 116 2.64 17.51 18.19
CA ALA A 116 2.48 18.08 16.86
C ALA A 116 1.85 19.47 16.95
N LYS A 117 2.46 20.45 16.27
CA LYS A 117 1.98 21.85 16.27
C LYS A 117 1.61 22.30 14.87
N LYS A 118 0.40 22.85 14.70
CA LYS A 118 -0.10 23.48 13.48
C LYS A 118 0.44 24.91 13.36
N PHE A 119 1.08 25.21 12.24
CA PHE A 119 1.55 26.55 11.87
C PHE A 119 0.85 27.00 10.59
N GLN A 120 0.21 28.17 10.63
CA GLN A 120 -0.34 28.78 9.42
C GLN A 120 0.79 29.35 8.56
N GLU A 121 0.76 29.06 7.26
CA GLU A 121 1.65 29.70 6.30
C GLU A 121 1.21 31.16 6.14
N THR A 122 2.08 32.10 6.51
CA THR A 122 1.79 33.53 6.29
C THR A 122 1.90 33.78 4.79
N THR A 123 0.77 33.81 4.09
CA THR A 123 0.75 34.16 2.67
C THR A 123 1.20 35.62 2.53
N ALA A 124 2.41 35.82 1.98
CA ALA A 124 2.77 37.12 1.46
C ALA A 124 1.78 37.45 0.35
N SER A 125 0.98 38.49 0.58
CA SER A 125 -0.08 38.98 -0.28
C SER A 125 0.38 39.15 -1.74
N ASN A 126 -0.08 38.27 -2.63
CA ASN A 126 -0.34 38.60 -4.03
C ASN A 126 -1.76 38.11 -4.36
N SER A 127 -2.71 38.97 -4.02
CA SER A 127 -4.12 38.84 -4.35
C SER A 127 -4.32 39.09 -5.85
N SER A 128 -4.54 38.04 -6.65
CA SER A 128 -5.32 38.16 -7.90
C SER A 128 -5.70 36.83 -8.59
N ASP A 129 -5.93 35.70 -7.91
CA ASP A 129 -6.45 34.50 -8.59
C ASP A 129 -7.29 33.60 -7.66
N ILE A 130 -8.31 34.17 -7.00
CA ILE A 130 -9.37 33.37 -6.38
C ILE A 130 -10.61 33.47 -7.26
N GLN A 131 -10.73 32.54 -8.19
CA GLN A 131 -12.03 32.12 -8.70
C GLN A 131 -12.16 30.60 -8.59
N ASN A 132 -13.12 30.21 -7.75
CA ASN A 132 -13.82 28.93 -7.65
C ASN A 132 -13.07 27.69 -7.11
N GLY A 133 -13.44 27.33 -5.87
CA GLY A 133 -13.55 25.94 -5.41
C GLY A 133 -12.43 25.46 -4.48
N GLU A 134 -12.76 25.31 -3.20
CA GLU A 134 -11.99 24.68 -2.10
C GLU A 134 -10.61 25.29 -1.80
N SER A 135 -10.59 26.24 -0.85
CA SER A 135 -9.35 26.69 -0.21
C SER A 135 -8.81 25.57 0.69
N GLN A 136 -7.91 24.75 0.16
CA GLN A 136 -7.09 23.85 0.97
C GLN A 136 -6.32 24.71 1.98
N GLU A 137 -6.59 24.56 3.28
CA GLU A 137 -5.79 25.24 4.30
C GLU A 137 -4.35 24.71 4.22
N CYS A 138 -3.47 25.46 3.57
CA CYS A 138 -2.03 25.20 3.58
C CYS A 138 -1.47 25.55 4.96
N PHE A 139 -1.24 24.53 5.79
CA PHE A 139 -0.54 24.66 7.06
C PHE A 139 0.65 23.71 7.13
N LEU A 140 1.64 24.08 7.94
CA LEU A 140 2.77 23.24 8.29
C LEU A 140 2.50 22.54 9.62
N ILE A 141 3.01 21.33 9.77
CA ILE A 141 2.99 20.59 11.04
C ILE A 141 4.42 20.46 11.52
N GLU A 142 4.70 21.00 12.71
CA GLU A 142 5.98 20.83 13.40
C GLU A 142 5.92 19.61 14.32
N LEU A 143 6.92 18.74 14.19
CA LEU A 143 7.26 17.67 15.11
C LEU A 143 8.61 17.98 15.78
N ASP A 144 8.81 17.47 17.00
CA ASP A 144 9.99 17.73 17.80
C ASP A 144 10.74 16.43 18.14
N PHE A 145 11.95 16.29 17.59
CA PHE A 145 12.79 15.09 17.72
C PHE A 145 14.13 15.40 18.43
N PRO A 146 14.76 14.41 19.08
CA PRO A 146 16.12 14.59 19.57
C PRO A 146 17.13 14.63 18.42
N THR A 147 18.23 15.35 18.59
CA THR A 147 19.39 15.17 17.70
C THR A 147 20.02 13.81 17.93
N ILE A 148 20.51 13.18 16.86
CA ILE A 148 21.22 11.91 16.93
C ILE A 148 22.71 12.16 16.63
N PRO A 149 23.62 11.90 17.58
CA PRO A 149 25.03 12.13 17.37
C PRO A 149 25.63 11.11 16.40
N THR A 150 26.63 11.56 15.64
CA THR A 150 27.37 10.70 14.71
C THR A 150 28.87 10.80 14.96
N ILE A 151 29.59 9.70 14.74
CA ILE A 151 31.04 9.62 14.83
C ILE A 151 31.67 9.31 13.46
N ASP A 152 32.96 9.56 13.31
CA ASP A 152 33.69 9.26 12.08
C ASP A 152 33.71 7.75 11.80
N PHE A 153 33.47 7.40 10.54
CA PHE A 153 33.60 6.02 10.06
C PHE A 153 35.00 5.80 9.47
N ASN A 154 35.90 5.26 10.28
CA ASN A 154 37.26 4.91 9.88
C ASN A 154 37.33 3.39 9.63
N SER A 155 37.06 2.94 8.40
CA SER A 155 37.14 1.54 8.00
C SER A 155 37.79 1.40 6.61
N GLU A 156 38.45 0.28 6.36
CA GLU A 156 38.94 -0.10 5.01
C GLU A 156 37.78 -0.40 4.03
N GLU A 157 36.55 -0.51 4.55
CA GLU A 157 35.32 -0.86 3.84
C GLU A 157 34.68 0.32 3.08
N VAL A 158 35.28 1.50 3.07
CA VAL A 158 34.79 2.66 2.28
C VAL A 158 34.61 2.30 0.80
N SER A 159 35.49 1.45 0.26
CA SER A 159 35.39 0.96 -1.11
C SER A 159 34.14 0.10 -1.37
N LEU A 160 33.71 -0.70 -0.38
CA LEU A 160 32.48 -1.48 -0.48
C LEU A 160 31.26 -0.58 -0.57
N ILE A 161 31.22 0.48 0.23
CA ILE A 161 30.12 1.46 0.25
C ILE A 161 30.06 2.21 -1.08
N SER A 162 31.19 2.70 -1.59
CA SER A 162 31.25 3.36 -2.90
C SER A 162 30.78 2.43 -4.03
N ASN A 163 31.22 1.17 -4.03
CA ASN A 163 30.77 0.17 -5.01
C ASN A 163 29.27 -0.12 -4.91
N ALA A 164 28.71 -0.19 -3.70
CA ALA A 164 27.27 -0.36 -3.49
C ALA A 164 26.44 0.83 -3.98
N LEU A 165 27.06 2.02 -4.08
CA LEU A 165 26.50 3.21 -4.71
C LEU A 165 26.97 3.38 -6.16
N ASN A 166 27.31 2.27 -6.82
CA ASN A 166 27.75 2.19 -8.22
C ASN A 166 28.95 3.11 -8.55
N GLY A 167 29.95 3.12 -7.66
CA GLY A 167 31.19 3.88 -7.84
C GLY A 167 31.06 5.37 -7.51
N ALA A 168 30.02 5.78 -6.78
CA ALA A 168 29.85 7.17 -6.37
C ALA A 168 31.07 7.68 -5.61
N SER A 169 31.49 8.92 -5.90
CA SER A 169 32.56 9.59 -5.17
C SER A 169 32.08 9.94 -3.76
N VAL A 170 32.72 9.39 -2.74
CA VAL A 170 32.37 9.63 -1.34
C VAL A 170 33.37 10.62 -0.73
N ILE A 171 32.85 11.68 -0.10
CA ILE A 171 33.64 12.73 0.57
C ILE A 171 33.87 12.42 2.04
N ASP A 172 32.83 11.94 2.71
CA ASP A 172 32.83 11.73 4.16
C ASP A 172 31.85 10.61 4.50
N ILE A 173 32.15 9.84 5.54
CA ILE A 173 31.23 8.84 6.08
C ILE A 173 31.18 9.01 7.59
N LYS A 174 29.97 9.18 8.12
CA LYS A 174 29.68 9.13 9.55
C LYS A 174 28.87 7.89 9.87
N LYS A 175 28.89 7.48 11.13
CA LYS A 175 27.99 6.45 11.64
C LYS A 175 27.33 6.86 12.94
N THR A 176 26.10 6.41 13.17
CA THR A 176 25.43 6.53 14.48
C THR A 176 26.03 5.54 15.49
N THR A 177 25.77 5.76 16.78
CA THR A 177 26.02 4.72 17.79
C THR A 177 24.91 3.66 17.74
N THR A 178 25.19 2.46 18.23
CA THR A 178 24.25 1.32 18.24
C THR A 178 22.94 1.63 18.98
N LEU A 179 22.99 2.38 20.09
CA LEU A 179 21.80 2.74 20.87
C LEU A 179 20.98 3.81 20.15
N ASP A 180 21.65 4.78 19.51
CA ASP A 180 20.94 5.87 18.84
C ASP A 180 20.34 5.46 17.50
N ALA A 181 20.94 4.46 16.84
CA ALA A 181 20.39 3.86 15.64
C ALA A 181 19.01 3.24 15.89
N LEU A 182 18.77 2.72 17.11
CA LEU A 182 17.51 2.08 17.47
C LEU A 182 16.30 3.02 17.30
N PHE A 183 16.48 4.32 17.55
CA PHE A 183 15.44 5.35 17.34
C PHE A 183 15.12 5.63 15.87
N MET A 184 15.92 5.11 14.94
CA MET A 184 15.82 5.36 13.51
C MET A 184 15.44 4.12 12.71
N ILE A 185 15.34 2.94 13.35
CA ILE A 185 15.01 1.69 12.69
C ILE A 185 13.48 1.58 12.56
N PRO A 186 12.94 1.43 11.33
CA PRO A 186 11.58 0.92 11.13
C PRO A 186 11.50 -0.48 11.73
N TYR A 187 10.59 -0.70 12.68
CA TYR A 187 10.42 -2.01 13.37
C TYR A 187 9.93 -3.14 12.43
N GLU A 188 9.69 -2.87 11.15
CA GLU A 188 9.51 -3.86 10.07
C GLU A 188 10.51 -5.03 10.13
N ALA A 189 11.72 -4.75 10.63
CA ALA A 189 12.79 -5.73 10.76
C ALA A 189 12.85 -6.44 12.12
N MET A 190 12.01 -6.11 13.11
CA MET A 190 12.12 -6.66 14.47
C MET A 190 11.81 -8.16 14.66
N PRO A 191 10.97 -8.83 13.84
CA PRO A 191 10.86 -10.28 13.91
C PRO A 191 12.19 -10.99 13.57
N PHE A 192 13.00 -10.39 12.69
CA PHE A 192 14.37 -10.84 12.42
C PHE A 192 15.37 -10.30 13.44
N PHE A 193 15.12 -9.13 14.01
CA PHE A 193 16.00 -8.47 14.98
C PHE A 193 16.19 -9.28 16.25
N LEU A 194 15.21 -10.00 16.80
CA LEU A 194 15.46 -10.83 18.00
C LEU A 194 16.47 -11.98 17.72
N LEU A 195 16.39 -12.61 16.55
CA LEU A 195 17.37 -13.63 16.10
C LEU A 195 18.74 -13.01 15.78
N ILE A 196 18.75 -11.79 15.26
CA ILE A 196 19.94 -11.05 14.83
C ILE A 196 20.60 -10.30 16.02
N TYR A 197 19.85 -9.93 17.05
CA TYR A 197 20.31 -9.23 18.26
C TYR A 197 21.12 -10.17 19.15
N ASP A 198 20.63 -11.39 19.37
CA ASP A 198 21.42 -12.44 20.04
C ASP A 198 22.67 -12.80 19.22
N TYR A 199 22.57 -12.84 17.88
CA TYR A 199 23.71 -13.07 17.00
C TYR A 199 24.74 -11.92 17.04
N PHE A 200 24.35 -10.65 16.86
CA PHE A 200 25.25 -9.50 16.86
C PHE A 200 25.88 -9.23 18.24
N ILE A 201 25.14 -9.42 19.33
CA ILE A 201 25.72 -9.36 20.68
C ILE A 201 26.74 -10.49 20.89
N SER A 202 26.49 -11.69 20.33
CA SER A 202 27.44 -12.80 20.41
C SER A 202 28.72 -12.59 19.58
N THR A 203 28.66 -11.83 18.48
CA THR A 203 29.81 -11.62 17.57
C THR A 203 30.62 -10.35 17.85
N GLN A 204 30.19 -9.46 18.76
CA GLN A 204 30.80 -8.14 19.01
C GLN A 204 30.93 -7.27 17.74
N GLU A 205 30.10 -7.49 16.72
CA GLU A 205 30.11 -6.68 15.51
C GLU A 205 29.34 -5.37 15.71
N SER A 206 29.87 -4.28 15.15
CA SER A 206 29.28 -2.94 15.07
C SER A 206 28.03 -2.83 14.17
N GLY A 207 27.22 -3.88 14.11
CA GLY A 207 26.21 -4.14 13.07
C GLY A 207 24.94 -3.29 13.12
N LEU A 208 24.70 -2.56 14.21
CA LEU A 208 23.48 -1.79 14.41
C LEU A 208 23.60 -0.31 14.03
N SER A 209 24.78 0.18 13.62
CA SER A 209 24.95 1.58 13.23
C SER A 209 24.29 1.90 11.88
N ILE A 210 23.96 3.17 11.66
CA ILE A 210 23.44 3.69 10.37
C ILE A 210 24.54 4.53 9.75
N LEU A 211 24.81 4.33 8.48
CA LEU A 211 25.86 5.05 7.77
C LEU A 211 25.28 6.32 7.13
N GLN A 212 25.90 7.46 7.39
CA GLN A 212 25.65 8.71 6.68
C GLN A 212 26.81 8.94 5.71
N VAL A 213 26.53 8.83 4.42
CA VAL A 213 27.50 8.94 3.32
C VAL A 213 27.31 10.28 2.62
N VAL A 214 28.37 11.08 2.58
CA VAL A 214 28.36 12.44 2.03
C VAL A 214 28.98 12.41 0.64
N LEU A 215 28.24 12.90 -0.35
CA LEU A 215 28.66 13.03 -1.74
C LEU A 215 29.04 14.48 -2.08
N PRO A 216 29.73 14.71 -3.22
CA PRO A 216 30.16 16.05 -3.65
C PRO A 216 29.08 17.09 -3.78
N SER A 217 27.89 16.70 -4.20
CA SER A 217 26.78 17.62 -4.39
C SER A 217 25.44 16.92 -4.34
N GLY A 218 24.37 17.70 -4.23
CA GLY A 218 23.00 17.24 -4.31
C GLY A 218 22.69 16.58 -5.65
N GLU A 219 23.27 17.06 -6.76
CA GLU A 219 23.16 16.39 -8.07
C GLU A 219 23.73 14.97 -8.01
N SER A 220 24.88 14.77 -7.36
CA SER A 220 25.43 13.43 -7.16
C SER A 220 24.47 12.54 -6.37
N VAL A 221 23.76 13.08 -5.37
CA VAL A 221 22.72 12.35 -4.61
C VAL A 221 21.55 11.94 -5.51
N VAL A 222 21.11 12.81 -6.41
CA VAL A 222 20.01 12.48 -7.35
C VAL A 222 20.44 11.39 -8.33
N GLU A 223 21.68 11.47 -8.84
CA GLU A 223 22.16 10.63 -9.94
C GLU A 223 22.56 9.20 -9.52
N ILE A 224 22.82 8.94 -8.23
CA ILE A 224 23.25 7.61 -7.79
C ILE A 224 22.24 6.52 -8.19
N GLN A 225 22.77 5.38 -8.62
CA GLN A 225 22.03 4.15 -8.88
C GLN A 225 22.48 3.11 -7.84
N PRO A 226 21.77 2.99 -6.71
CA PRO A 226 22.17 2.07 -5.64
C PRO A 226 21.98 0.60 -6.04
N GLU A 227 22.98 -0.23 -5.74
CA GLU A 227 22.90 -1.67 -5.88
C GLU A 227 22.41 -2.28 -4.56
N PHE A 228 21.10 -2.48 -4.40
CA PHE A 228 20.50 -2.85 -3.11
C PHE A 228 21.07 -4.13 -2.50
N ASP A 229 21.39 -5.14 -3.32
CA ASP A 229 22.06 -6.37 -2.88
C ASP A 229 23.50 -6.16 -2.39
N ALA A 230 24.18 -5.13 -2.91
CA ALA A 230 25.48 -4.71 -2.42
C ALA A 230 25.34 -3.89 -1.13
N ILE A 231 24.31 -3.04 -1.01
CA ILE A 231 23.99 -2.33 0.23
C ILE A 231 23.69 -3.32 1.37
N ARG A 232 22.98 -4.42 1.11
CA ARG A 232 22.76 -5.51 2.09
C ARG A 232 24.06 -6.10 2.65
N LYS A 233 25.18 -5.97 1.93
CA LYS A 233 26.51 -6.46 2.34
C LYS A 233 27.36 -5.39 3.00
N CYS A 234 26.94 -4.11 2.96
CA CYS A 234 27.66 -3.02 3.62
C CYS A 234 27.55 -3.12 5.14
N PRO A 235 28.49 -2.52 5.90
CA PRO A 235 28.37 -2.40 7.34
C PRO A 235 27.18 -1.51 7.73
N GLY A 236 26.63 -1.72 8.94
CA GLY A 236 25.47 -0.98 9.43
C GLY A 236 24.12 -1.45 8.87
N LEU A 237 23.02 -0.91 9.37
CA LEU A 237 21.65 -1.35 9.03
C LEU A 237 21.11 -0.71 7.75
N GLY A 238 21.59 0.47 7.41
CA GLY A 238 21.16 1.24 6.24
C GLY A 238 22.11 2.37 5.92
N ILE A 239 21.85 3.03 4.79
CA ILE A 239 22.67 4.10 4.25
C ILE A 239 21.80 5.34 4.01
N ILE A 240 22.14 6.43 4.67
CA ILE A 240 21.66 7.78 4.39
C ILE A 240 22.70 8.44 3.49
N VAL A 241 22.32 8.81 2.28
CA VAL A 241 23.18 9.56 1.36
C VAL A 241 22.80 11.03 1.38
N THR A 242 23.78 11.94 1.41
CA THR A 242 23.51 13.38 1.41
C THR A 242 24.57 14.20 0.68
N GLY A 243 24.23 15.40 0.22
CA GLY A 243 25.13 16.30 -0.50
C GLY A 243 24.59 17.73 -0.50
N ALA A 244 25.48 18.72 -0.63
CA ALA A 244 25.11 20.13 -0.61
C ALA A 244 24.24 20.46 -1.82
N ALA A 245 23.11 21.12 -1.61
CA ALA A 245 22.17 21.37 -2.70
C ALA A 245 22.79 22.30 -3.78
N PRO A 246 22.37 22.17 -5.05
CA PRO A 246 22.77 23.07 -6.12
C PRO A 246 22.50 24.54 -5.76
N SER A 247 23.42 25.44 -6.14
CA SER A 247 23.17 26.88 -6.01
C SER A 247 21.93 27.29 -6.80
N GLY A 248 21.00 28.01 -6.15
CA GLY A 248 19.75 28.45 -6.76
C GLY A 248 18.62 27.43 -6.73
N SER A 249 18.84 26.22 -6.19
CA SER A 249 17.76 25.23 -5.98
C SER A 249 16.71 25.65 -4.94
N GLY A 250 17.08 26.57 -4.05
CA GLY A 250 16.26 26.98 -2.90
C GLY A 250 16.43 26.08 -1.67
N PHE A 251 17.13 24.96 -1.80
CA PHE A 251 17.42 24.02 -0.72
C PHE A 251 18.86 24.17 -0.21
N ASP A 252 19.12 23.61 0.96
CA ASP A 252 20.45 23.60 1.58
C ASP A 252 21.21 22.30 1.33
N PHE A 253 20.52 21.16 1.40
CA PHE A 253 21.09 19.86 1.12
C PHE A 253 20.04 18.90 0.60
N TYR A 254 20.51 17.91 -0.17
CA TYR A 254 19.72 16.80 -0.64
C TYR A 254 20.02 15.53 0.17
N SER A 255 19.05 14.62 0.25
CA SER A 255 19.21 13.32 0.87
C SER A 255 18.52 12.20 0.10
N ARG A 256 18.95 10.95 0.29
CA ARG A 256 18.24 9.70 -0.07
C ARG A 256 18.53 8.66 1.01
N VAL A 257 17.60 7.76 1.29
CA VAL A 257 17.69 6.84 2.44
C VAL A 257 17.35 5.42 2.04
N PHE A 258 18.24 4.48 2.36
CA PHE A 258 18.17 3.09 1.92
C PHE A 258 18.23 2.13 3.11
N TRP A 259 17.23 1.25 3.24
CA TRP A 259 17.17 0.19 4.26
C TRP A 259 17.09 -1.25 3.72
N PRO A 260 17.84 -1.69 2.67
CA PRO A 260 17.64 -3.00 2.04
C PRO A 260 17.73 -4.22 2.97
N LYS A 261 18.41 -4.11 4.12
CA LYS A 261 18.48 -5.15 5.17
C LYS A 261 17.15 -5.33 5.91
N LEU A 262 16.31 -4.30 5.93
CA LEU A 262 15.01 -4.27 6.58
C LEU A 262 13.86 -4.54 5.60
N GLY A 263 14.15 -4.77 4.32
CA GLY A 263 13.15 -5.02 3.28
C GLY A 263 12.72 -3.79 2.50
N ILE A 264 13.01 -2.57 2.99
CA ILE A 264 12.77 -1.32 2.26
C ILE A 264 14.00 -0.95 1.44
N ASN A 265 13.92 -1.04 0.12
CA ASN A 265 15.03 -0.63 -0.74
C ASN A 265 15.36 0.87 -0.61
N GLU A 266 14.34 1.74 -0.69
CA GLU A 266 14.46 3.19 -0.54
C GLU A 266 13.22 3.76 0.16
N ASP A 267 13.45 4.54 1.23
CA ASP A 267 12.40 5.27 1.95
C ASP A 267 12.10 6.60 1.22
N PRO A 268 10.83 6.90 0.86
CA PRO A 268 10.47 8.13 0.17
C PRO A 268 10.92 9.39 0.90
N VAL A 269 10.60 9.49 2.20
CA VAL A 269 10.95 10.63 3.06
C VAL A 269 11.11 10.13 4.49
N CYS A 270 12.35 10.08 4.95
CA CYS A 270 12.71 9.56 6.26
C CYS A 270 12.94 10.73 7.22
N GLY A 271 11.93 11.09 8.01
CA GLY A 271 12.06 12.17 8.98
C GLY A 271 13.18 11.92 10.00
N SER A 272 13.28 10.71 10.54
CA SER A 272 14.31 10.34 11.52
C SER A 272 15.74 10.49 10.98
N ALA A 273 15.97 10.27 9.67
CA ALA A 273 17.27 10.52 9.03
C ALA A 273 17.77 11.95 9.23
N HIS A 274 16.88 12.93 9.37
CA HIS A 274 17.27 14.32 9.54
C HIS A 274 17.68 14.66 10.98
N CYS A 275 17.47 13.76 11.94
CA CYS A 275 18.00 13.90 13.30
C CYS A 275 19.54 13.81 13.33
N THR A 276 20.16 13.14 12.34
CA THR A 276 21.63 13.13 12.13
C THR A 276 22.08 14.19 11.12
N LEU A 277 21.30 14.39 10.05
CA LEU A 277 21.66 15.34 8.99
C LEU A 277 21.62 16.80 9.45
N ALA A 278 20.67 17.18 10.31
CA ALA A 278 20.52 18.57 10.75
C ALA A 278 21.74 19.08 11.52
N PRO A 279 22.27 18.37 12.56
CA PRO A 279 23.54 18.75 13.18
C PRO A 279 24.72 18.81 12.20
N TYR A 280 24.81 17.84 11.27
CA TYR A 280 25.89 17.80 10.28
C TYR A 280 25.89 19.04 9.37
N TRP A 281 24.75 19.32 8.74
CA TRP A 281 24.61 20.42 7.79
C TRP A 281 24.59 21.78 8.47
N SER A 282 24.01 21.91 9.66
CA SER A 282 24.08 23.15 10.44
C SER A 282 25.53 23.56 10.68
N LYS A 283 26.37 22.61 11.13
CA LYS A 283 27.80 22.85 11.35
C LYS A 283 28.54 23.18 10.05
N LYS A 284 28.20 22.53 8.93
CA LYS A 284 28.85 22.76 7.63
C LYS A 284 28.47 24.10 7.00
N LEU A 285 27.23 24.55 7.18
CA LEU A 285 26.68 25.76 6.56
C LEU A 285 26.70 26.97 7.50
N GLY A 286 26.90 26.76 8.80
CA GLY A 286 26.91 27.82 9.82
C GLY A 286 25.52 28.41 10.11
N LYS A 287 24.45 27.60 10.04
CA LYS A 287 23.07 28.06 10.26
C LYS A 287 22.16 26.96 10.83
N CYS A 288 21.18 27.33 11.65
CA CYS A 288 20.27 26.38 12.31
C CYS A 288 18.96 26.12 11.55
N ASP A 289 18.50 27.08 10.75
CA ASP A 289 17.33 26.91 9.89
C ASP A 289 17.77 26.35 8.54
N LEU A 290 17.30 25.15 8.22
CA LEU A 290 17.68 24.35 7.07
C LEU A 290 16.44 23.95 6.26
N LEU A 291 16.53 24.04 4.94
CA LEU A 291 15.53 23.48 4.03
C LEU A 291 16.12 22.28 3.29
N ALA A 292 15.62 21.09 3.61
CA ALA A 292 16.11 19.83 3.05
C ALA A 292 15.17 19.30 1.95
N TYR A 293 15.75 18.65 0.96
CA TYR A 293 15.02 17.93 -0.09
C TYR A 293 15.46 16.47 -0.12
N GLN A 294 14.57 15.55 0.24
CA GLN A 294 14.84 14.13 0.06
C GLN A 294 14.51 13.75 -1.38
N ALA A 295 15.54 13.48 -2.19
CA ALA A 295 15.46 13.29 -3.63
C ALA A 295 15.16 11.84 -4.03
N SER A 296 14.24 11.19 -3.31
CA SER A 296 13.65 9.93 -3.77
C SER A 296 12.74 10.18 -4.98
N PRO A 297 12.28 9.13 -5.70
CA PRO A 297 11.34 9.31 -6.81
C PRO A 297 10.01 9.98 -6.43
N ARG A 298 9.52 9.78 -5.19
CA ARG A 298 8.34 10.50 -4.66
C ARG A 298 8.69 11.91 -4.20
N SER A 299 9.94 12.13 -3.77
CA SER A 299 10.49 13.37 -3.26
C SER A 299 9.80 13.91 -1.99
N GLY A 300 10.50 14.71 -1.20
CA GLY A 300 9.89 15.39 -0.05
C GLY A 300 10.67 16.60 0.42
N VAL A 301 9.95 17.53 1.05
CA VAL A 301 10.53 18.78 1.56
C VAL A 301 10.37 18.82 3.07
N LEU A 302 11.48 19.10 3.77
CA LEU A 302 11.52 19.22 5.22
C LEU A 302 12.11 20.57 5.61
N ASN A 303 11.34 21.37 6.36
CA ASN A 303 11.80 22.61 6.96
C ASN A 303 12.26 22.32 8.39
N ILE A 304 13.54 22.51 8.66
CA ILE A 304 14.20 22.05 9.86
C ILE A 304 14.77 23.22 10.63
N HIS A 305 14.52 23.26 11.94
CA HIS A 305 15.21 24.13 12.87
C HIS A 305 15.98 23.29 13.88
N LEU A 306 17.30 23.49 13.95
CA LEU A 306 18.16 22.86 14.95
C LEU A 306 18.26 23.75 16.20
N ASP A 307 17.68 23.28 17.30
CA ASP A 307 17.93 23.85 18.62
C ASP A 307 19.18 23.19 19.23
N GLU A 308 20.34 23.80 18.98
CA GLU A 308 21.62 23.32 19.49
C GLU A 308 21.70 23.35 21.03
N GLN A 309 20.96 24.24 21.70
CA GLN A 309 21.04 24.36 23.16
C GLN A 309 20.35 23.17 23.84
N ASN A 310 19.19 22.78 23.32
CA ASN A 310 18.39 21.69 23.87
C ASN A 310 18.62 20.34 23.16
N GLN A 311 19.49 20.30 22.13
CA GLN A 311 19.76 19.10 21.33
C GLN A 311 18.49 18.55 20.69
N ARG A 312 17.70 19.45 20.06
CA ARG A 312 16.42 19.13 19.42
C ARG A 312 16.42 19.52 17.94
N VAL A 313 15.68 18.75 17.15
CA VAL A 313 15.41 18.98 15.74
C VAL A 313 13.91 19.20 15.60
N LEU A 314 13.52 20.45 15.38
CA LEU A 314 12.15 20.81 15.06
C LEU A 314 11.96 20.65 13.56
N MET A 315 11.08 19.75 13.16
CA MET A 315 10.88 19.37 11.77
C MET A 315 9.47 19.72 11.34
N ARG A 316 9.36 20.52 10.29
CA ARG A 316 8.11 20.99 9.70
C ARG A 316 7.91 20.39 8.32
N GLY A 317 6.72 19.89 8.07
CA GLY A 317 6.32 19.38 6.76
C GLY A 317 4.87 19.74 6.42
N LYS A 318 4.58 19.78 5.13
CA LYS A 318 3.19 19.78 4.60
C LYS A 318 2.70 18.33 4.48
N ALA A 319 1.40 18.17 4.38
CA ALA A 319 0.79 16.89 4.06
C ALA A 319 -0.48 17.07 3.24
N VAL A 320 -0.83 16.05 2.48
CA VAL A 320 -2.04 16.01 1.64
C VAL A 320 -2.78 14.70 1.87
N THR A 321 -4.06 14.79 2.22
CA THR A 321 -4.96 13.63 2.23
C THR A 321 -5.30 13.24 0.80
N ILE A 322 -4.93 12.03 0.39
CA ILE A 322 -5.19 11.51 -0.96
C ILE A 322 -6.44 10.63 -1.01
N MET A 323 -6.78 9.96 0.09
CA MET A 323 -7.96 9.12 0.23
C MET A 323 -8.56 9.30 1.62
N GLU A 324 -9.89 9.24 1.71
CA GLU A 324 -10.59 9.00 2.97
C GLU A 324 -11.64 7.91 2.78
N GLY A 325 -11.97 7.21 3.84
CA GLY A 325 -12.91 6.10 3.76
C GLY A 325 -13.31 5.51 5.10
N ASP A 326 -14.05 4.41 5.02
CA ASP A 326 -14.61 3.66 6.13
C ASP A 326 -14.15 2.19 5.99
N TYR A 327 -13.53 1.66 7.04
CA TYR A 327 -13.15 0.26 7.17
C TYR A 327 -14.27 -0.52 7.90
N TYR A 328 -14.69 -1.65 7.36
CA TYR A 328 -15.80 -2.44 7.93
C TYR A 328 -15.28 -3.70 8.60
N GLU A 329 -15.65 -3.89 9.87
CA GLU A 329 -15.37 -5.14 10.57
C GLU A 329 -16.45 -6.17 10.24
N VAL A 330 -16.05 -7.34 9.74
CA VAL A 330 -16.93 -8.50 9.63
C VAL A 330 -16.86 -9.26 10.95
N GLU A 331 -17.95 -9.31 11.72
CA GLU A 331 -18.01 -10.18 12.90
C GLU A 331 -17.83 -11.64 12.45
N GLU A 332 -16.94 -12.40 13.10
CA GLU A 332 -16.78 -13.87 12.95
C GLU A 332 -17.98 -14.68 13.47
N SER A 333 -19.21 -14.17 13.31
CA SER A 333 -20.41 -14.96 13.58
C SER A 333 -20.79 -15.71 12.29
N PRO A 334 -21.05 -17.04 12.32
CA PRO A 334 -21.55 -17.75 11.16
C PRO A 334 -22.93 -17.18 10.79
N GLY A 335 -22.95 -16.27 9.80
CA GLY A 335 -24.14 -15.55 9.35
C GLY A 335 -24.13 -14.02 9.55
N ALA A 336 -23.12 -13.42 10.18
CA ALA A 336 -22.98 -11.96 10.18
C ALA A 336 -22.43 -11.50 8.82
N ARG A 337 -23.28 -10.81 8.07
CA ARG A 337 -22.98 -10.33 6.71
C ARG A 337 -22.92 -8.81 6.73
N VAL A 338 -21.84 -8.25 6.24
CA VAL A 338 -21.80 -6.85 5.83
C VAL A 338 -22.61 -6.78 4.54
N GLY A 339 -23.89 -6.43 4.64
CA GLY A 339 -24.52 -5.73 3.54
C GLY A 339 -23.75 -4.44 3.35
N ILE A 340 -23.48 -4.05 2.10
CA ILE A 340 -23.00 -2.70 1.79
C ILE A 340 -23.83 -1.76 2.67
N SER A 341 -23.14 -1.07 3.57
CA SER A 341 -23.80 -0.10 4.42
C SER A 341 -24.60 0.78 3.47
N ASN A 342 -25.83 1.12 3.86
CA ASN A 342 -26.59 2.12 3.15
C ASN A 342 -25.76 3.41 2.94
N SER A 343 -24.58 3.62 3.55
CA SER A 343 -23.63 4.70 3.24
C SER A 343 -23.27 4.87 1.75
N ILE A 344 -23.02 3.81 0.95
CA ILE A 344 -22.84 4.01 -0.51
C ILE A 344 -24.13 4.57 -1.13
N ALA A 345 -25.29 4.09 -0.67
CA ALA A 345 -26.61 4.53 -1.14
C ALA A 345 -27.16 5.82 -0.48
N VAL A 346 -26.59 6.29 0.63
CA VAL A 346 -27.12 7.35 1.51
C VAL A 346 -26.18 8.55 1.57
N ARG A 347 -24.87 8.39 1.35
CA ARG A 347 -23.98 9.54 1.16
C ARG A 347 -23.97 10.05 -0.29
N ASN A 348 -24.19 9.19 -1.28
CA ASN A 348 -24.20 9.58 -2.68
C ASN A 348 -25.53 9.19 -3.35
N ASN A 349 -26.21 10.19 -3.91
CA ASN A 349 -27.36 10.00 -4.79
C ASN A 349 -26.91 9.24 -6.05
N PHE A 350 -26.84 7.91 -5.99
CA PHE A 350 -26.84 7.07 -7.18
C PHE A 350 -28.22 7.18 -7.83
N ILE A 351 -28.44 8.22 -8.63
CA ILE A 351 -29.69 8.37 -9.36
C ILE A 351 -29.58 7.50 -10.61
N PHE A 352 -30.23 6.33 -10.58
CA PHE A 352 -30.77 5.79 -11.83
C PHE A 352 -31.87 6.74 -12.28
N SER A 353 -31.58 7.51 -13.32
CA SER A 353 -32.68 8.12 -14.08
C SER A 353 -33.61 7.00 -14.57
N ALA A 354 -34.90 7.28 -14.75
CA ALA A 354 -35.85 6.34 -15.37
C ALA A 354 -35.41 5.85 -16.78
N SER A 355 -34.34 6.43 -17.33
CA SER A 355 -33.62 6.05 -18.54
C SER A 355 -32.42 5.09 -18.33
N GLY A 356 -32.15 4.60 -17.12
CA GLY A 356 -31.07 3.64 -16.85
C GLY A 356 -29.65 4.23 -16.83
N ILE A 357 -29.52 5.55 -16.77
CA ILE A 357 -28.22 6.23 -16.72
C ILE A 357 -27.79 6.36 -15.25
N LEU A 358 -26.63 5.78 -14.92
CA LEU A 358 -25.83 6.08 -13.74
C LEU A 358 -25.29 7.51 -13.88
N SER A 359 -25.76 8.45 -13.06
CA SER A 359 -24.99 9.66 -12.76
C SER A 359 -24.24 9.41 -11.46
N LEU A 360 -23.00 8.93 -11.56
CA LEU A 360 -22.02 9.10 -10.49
C LEU A 360 -21.76 10.60 -10.43
N GLU A 361 -22.13 11.29 -9.34
CA GLU A 361 -21.80 12.71 -9.19
C GLU A 361 -20.33 12.92 -8.75
N TYR A 362 -19.60 11.84 -8.39
CA TYR A 362 -18.21 11.90 -7.94
C TYR A 362 -17.43 10.62 -8.31
N GLY A 363 -16.86 10.56 -9.52
CA GLY A 363 -16.21 9.40 -10.16
C GLY A 363 -14.86 8.95 -9.59
N ASN A 364 -14.78 8.76 -8.26
CA ASN A 364 -13.54 8.46 -7.53
C ASN A 364 -13.74 7.43 -6.40
N GLU A 365 -14.84 6.68 -6.40
CA GLU A 365 -15.14 5.70 -5.35
C GLU A 365 -14.32 4.41 -5.50
N THR A 366 -13.92 3.84 -4.37
CA THR A 366 -13.03 2.69 -4.29
C THR A 366 -13.55 1.67 -3.29
N CYS A 367 -13.47 0.39 -3.63
CA CYS A 367 -13.84 -0.71 -2.76
C CYS A 367 -12.73 -1.75 -2.76
N GLN A 368 -12.11 -2.02 -1.61
CA GLN A 368 -11.17 -3.11 -1.45
C GLN A 368 -11.92 -4.38 -1.07
N VAL A 369 -11.71 -5.44 -1.84
CA VAL A 369 -12.45 -6.70 -1.75
C VAL A 369 -11.46 -7.86 -1.70
N ASP A 370 -11.70 -8.76 -0.77
CA ASP A 370 -11.02 -10.05 -0.71
C ASP A 370 -11.78 -11.08 -1.53
N ALA A 371 -11.16 -11.51 -2.63
CA ALA A 371 -11.75 -12.47 -3.56
C ALA A 371 -11.34 -13.92 -3.24
N PHE A 372 -12.26 -14.84 -3.54
CA PHE A 372 -12.17 -16.29 -3.26
C PHE A 372 -12.16 -16.64 -1.76
N THR A 373 -12.83 -15.84 -0.96
CA THR A 373 -13.02 -16.03 0.49
C THR A 373 -14.33 -15.38 0.95
N ASP A 374 -14.85 -15.80 2.11
CA ASP A 374 -15.87 -15.09 2.88
C ASP A 374 -15.34 -14.47 4.18
N SER A 375 -14.05 -14.65 4.45
CA SER A 375 -13.34 -14.04 5.59
C SER A 375 -12.48 -12.88 5.11
N VAL A 376 -12.52 -11.75 5.84
CA VAL A 376 -11.60 -10.62 5.62
C VAL A 376 -10.16 -11.04 5.91
N PHE A 377 -9.20 -10.40 5.24
CA PHE A 377 -7.76 -10.68 5.30
C PHE A 377 -7.36 -12.06 4.78
N GLN A 378 -8.28 -12.75 4.09
CA GLN A 378 -8.04 -14.02 3.42
C GLN A 378 -8.24 -13.85 1.90
N GLY A 379 -7.96 -14.88 1.12
CA GLY A 379 -8.06 -14.79 -0.34
C GLY A 379 -7.13 -13.75 -0.97
N ASN A 380 -7.50 -13.28 -2.16
CA ASN A 380 -6.70 -12.32 -2.92
C ASN A 380 -7.35 -10.93 -2.85
N PRO A 381 -6.68 -9.92 -2.30
CA PRO A 381 -7.22 -8.57 -2.26
C PRO A 381 -7.17 -7.93 -3.65
N ALA A 382 -8.22 -7.21 -3.98
CA ALA A 382 -8.31 -6.34 -5.14
C ALA A 382 -9.06 -5.06 -4.80
N VAL A 383 -8.64 -3.94 -5.38
CA VAL A 383 -9.40 -2.69 -5.30
C VAL A 383 -10.21 -2.52 -6.57
N VAL A 384 -11.47 -2.17 -6.41
CA VAL A 384 -12.42 -1.84 -7.46
C VAL A 384 -12.63 -0.32 -7.45
N CYS A 385 -12.26 0.35 -8.53
CA CYS A 385 -12.45 1.78 -8.73
C CYS A 385 -13.56 2.04 -9.75
N PHE A 386 -14.55 2.86 -9.39
CA PHE A 386 -15.61 3.30 -10.30
C PHE A 386 -15.23 4.63 -10.97
N LEU A 387 -15.25 4.63 -12.30
CA LEU A 387 -14.96 5.81 -13.11
C LEU A 387 -16.24 6.26 -13.83
N GLU A 388 -16.52 7.57 -13.79
CA GLU A 388 -17.63 8.19 -14.51
C GLU A 388 -17.53 7.98 -16.03
N GLU A 389 -16.33 8.17 -16.60
CA GLU A 389 -16.04 8.02 -18.03
C GLU A 389 -14.62 7.48 -18.25
N ASP A 390 -14.30 7.00 -19.46
CA ASP A 390 -12.94 6.55 -19.84
C ASP A 390 -11.91 7.70 -19.95
N GLN A 391 -12.16 8.87 -19.37
CA GLN A 391 -11.30 10.04 -19.58
C GLN A 391 -9.94 9.94 -18.87
N ARG A 392 -9.72 8.92 -18.03
CA ARG A 392 -8.43 8.70 -17.36
C ARG A 392 -7.43 8.05 -18.31
N THR A 393 -6.24 8.64 -18.40
CA THR A 393 -5.15 8.07 -19.21
C THR A 393 -4.60 6.79 -18.55
N GLN A 394 -3.91 5.95 -19.33
CA GLN A 394 -3.29 4.73 -18.79
C GLN A 394 -2.26 5.04 -17.70
N GLU A 395 -1.53 6.15 -17.84
CA GLU A 395 -0.54 6.61 -16.86
C GLU A 395 -1.20 6.96 -15.52
N TRP A 396 -2.37 7.62 -15.56
CA TRP A 396 -3.13 7.94 -14.35
C TRP A 396 -3.54 6.67 -13.61
N LEU A 397 -4.10 5.69 -14.35
CA LEU A 397 -4.54 4.41 -13.77
C LEU A 397 -3.34 3.65 -13.18
N GLN A 398 -2.19 3.68 -13.85
CA GLN A 398 -0.97 3.05 -13.36
C GLN A 398 -0.46 3.70 -12.06
N VAL A 399 -0.43 5.03 -11.98
CA VAL A 399 0.02 5.75 -10.77
C VAL A 399 -0.90 5.45 -9.59
N VAL A 400 -2.21 5.48 -9.80
CA VAL A 400 -3.18 5.17 -8.74
C VAL A 400 -3.09 3.71 -8.31
N SER A 401 -2.89 2.78 -9.24
CA SER A 401 -2.69 1.36 -8.91
C SER A 401 -1.40 1.11 -8.13
N ALA A 402 -0.34 1.87 -8.44
CA ALA A 402 0.91 1.84 -7.68
C ALA A 402 0.72 2.36 -6.26
N GLU A 403 -0.15 3.36 -6.07
CA GLU A 403 -0.45 3.94 -4.76
C GLU A 403 -1.17 2.97 -3.82
N PHE A 404 -2.12 2.18 -4.34
CA PHE A 404 -2.76 1.14 -3.55
C PHE A 404 -1.79 0.02 -3.13
N ASN A 405 -0.76 -0.23 -3.93
CA ASN A 405 0.26 -1.24 -3.67
C ASN A 405 -0.29 -2.65 -3.33
N ILE A 406 -1.40 -3.04 -3.93
CA ILE A 406 -2.00 -4.37 -3.78
C ILE A 406 -1.82 -5.22 -5.06
N PRO A 407 -2.08 -6.55 -5.04
CA PRO A 407 -1.86 -7.41 -6.20
C PRO A 407 -2.53 -6.93 -7.49
N THR A 408 -3.75 -6.40 -7.43
CA THR A 408 -4.44 -5.83 -8.61
C THR A 408 -5.48 -4.78 -8.22
N THR A 409 -5.43 -3.64 -8.90
CA THR A 409 -6.52 -2.66 -8.95
C THR A 409 -7.30 -2.83 -10.24
N CYS A 410 -8.62 -2.77 -10.20
CA CYS A 410 -9.47 -2.82 -11.38
C CYS A 410 -10.34 -1.58 -11.50
N TYR A 411 -10.54 -1.14 -12.73
CA TYR A 411 -11.27 0.08 -13.06
C TYR A 411 -12.51 -0.26 -13.87
N LEU A 412 -13.66 0.19 -13.38
CA LEU A 412 -14.98 -0.03 -13.95
C LEU A 412 -15.54 1.24 -14.56
N THR A 413 -16.02 1.15 -15.80
CA THR A 413 -16.78 2.22 -16.46
C THR A 413 -18.03 1.64 -17.07
N HIS A 414 -19.19 2.20 -16.75
CA HIS A 414 -20.46 1.71 -17.27
C HIS A 414 -20.62 2.01 -18.77
N LEU A 415 -21.07 1.02 -19.56
CA LEU A 415 -21.27 1.16 -21.00
C LEU A 415 -22.76 1.39 -21.31
N THR A 416 -23.16 2.65 -21.36
CA THR A 416 -24.57 3.08 -21.54
C THR A 416 -25.17 2.73 -22.91
N GLN A 417 -24.34 2.49 -23.93
CA GLN A 417 -24.78 2.09 -25.28
C GLN A 417 -24.44 0.62 -25.52
N SER A 418 -25.40 -0.26 -25.30
CA SER A 418 -25.24 -1.70 -25.49
C SER A 418 -26.50 -2.34 -26.08
N ASN A 419 -26.30 -3.23 -27.06
CA ASN A 419 -27.36 -4.11 -27.58
C ASN A 419 -27.53 -5.41 -26.75
N SER A 420 -26.76 -5.55 -25.66
CA SER A 420 -26.87 -6.71 -24.76
C SER A 420 -28.05 -6.55 -23.82
N PRO A 421 -28.77 -7.65 -23.49
CA PRO A 421 -29.80 -7.63 -22.46
C PRO A 421 -29.24 -7.46 -21.05
N ASN A 422 -27.93 -7.66 -20.85
CA ASN A 422 -27.27 -7.58 -19.55
C ASN A 422 -26.53 -6.23 -19.39
N PRO A 423 -26.42 -5.69 -18.16
CA PRO A 423 -25.55 -4.56 -17.87
C PRO A 423 -24.11 -4.82 -18.31
N ARG A 424 -23.49 -3.84 -18.99
CA ARG A 424 -22.12 -3.94 -19.50
C ARG A 424 -21.22 -2.90 -18.87
N PHE A 425 -20.03 -3.33 -18.49
CA PHE A 425 -19.00 -2.46 -17.95
C PHE A 425 -17.69 -2.69 -18.70
N ARG A 426 -16.96 -1.64 -19.01
CA ARG A 426 -15.55 -1.79 -19.35
C ARG A 426 -14.78 -2.09 -18.07
N LEU A 427 -13.92 -3.09 -18.12
CA LEU A 427 -13.09 -3.52 -17.01
C LEU A 427 -11.62 -3.57 -17.45
N ARG A 428 -10.76 -2.86 -16.72
CA ARG A 428 -9.30 -2.87 -16.89
C ARG A 428 -8.64 -3.26 -15.58
N TRP A 429 -7.48 -3.89 -15.65
CA TRP A 429 -6.76 -4.36 -14.46
C TRP A 429 -5.32 -3.89 -14.50
N PHE A 430 -4.82 -3.47 -13.36
CA PHE A 430 -3.48 -2.94 -13.20
C PHE A 430 -2.86 -3.56 -11.95
N THR A 431 -1.66 -4.12 -12.10
CA THR A 431 -0.76 -4.31 -10.96
C THR A 431 -0.12 -2.96 -10.62
N PRO A 432 0.67 -2.87 -9.53
CA PRO A 432 1.42 -1.66 -9.22
C PRO A 432 2.36 -1.19 -10.34
N VAL A 433 2.75 -2.09 -11.25
CA VAL A 433 3.75 -1.80 -12.31
C VAL A 433 3.20 -1.79 -13.73
N ALA A 434 2.12 -2.51 -14.01
CA ALA A 434 1.63 -2.66 -15.39
C ALA A 434 0.12 -2.96 -15.47
N GLU A 435 -0.49 -2.58 -16.60
CA GLU A 435 -1.82 -3.06 -16.98
C GLU A 435 -1.75 -4.53 -17.41
N VAL A 436 -2.59 -5.39 -16.81
CA VAL A 436 -2.68 -6.81 -17.14
C VAL A 436 -3.88 -7.10 -18.03
N LYS A 437 -3.72 -8.09 -18.92
CA LYS A 437 -4.75 -8.43 -19.90
C LYS A 437 -5.93 -9.22 -19.33
N ILE A 438 -5.74 -9.94 -18.22
CA ILE A 438 -6.77 -10.76 -17.58
C ILE A 438 -6.47 -10.96 -16.10
N CYS A 439 -7.47 -10.87 -15.24
CA CYS A 439 -7.31 -11.12 -13.81
C CYS A 439 -8.59 -11.70 -13.19
N GLY A 440 -8.53 -12.96 -12.72
CA GLY A 440 -9.69 -13.64 -12.15
C GLY A 440 -10.20 -13.03 -10.85
N HIS A 441 -9.32 -12.85 -9.86
CA HIS A 441 -9.71 -12.38 -8.52
C HIS A 441 -10.27 -10.95 -8.56
N ALA A 442 -9.63 -10.03 -9.31
CA ALA A 442 -10.12 -8.66 -9.45
C ALA A 442 -11.39 -8.54 -10.30
N THR A 443 -11.64 -9.49 -11.22
CA THR A 443 -12.95 -9.61 -11.89
C THR A 443 -14.04 -10.07 -10.92
N LEU A 444 -13.70 -11.03 -10.05
CA LEU A 444 -14.62 -11.52 -9.02
C LEU A 444 -14.95 -10.40 -8.02
N ALA A 445 -13.96 -9.62 -7.62
CA ALA A 445 -14.12 -8.42 -6.81
C ALA A 445 -15.05 -7.39 -7.47
N ALA A 446 -14.80 -7.03 -8.72
CA ALA A 446 -15.66 -6.12 -9.49
C ALA A 446 -17.12 -6.62 -9.54
N ALA A 447 -17.30 -7.91 -9.84
CA ALA A 447 -18.63 -8.53 -9.84
C ALA A 447 -19.27 -8.50 -8.45
N HIS A 448 -18.51 -8.77 -7.39
CA HIS A 448 -19.00 -8.71 -6.00
C HIS A 448 -19.54 -7.33 -5.70
N THR A 449 -18.74 -6.28 -5.89
CA THR A 449 -19.13 -4.90 -5.60
C THR A 449 -20.39 -4.50 -6.38
N LEU A 450 -20.50 -4.86 -7.66
CA LEU A 450 -21.69 -4.59 -8.46
C LEU A 450 -22.91 -5.40 -7.98
N PHE A 451 -22.73 -6.67 -7.63
CA PHE A 451 -23.80 -7.57 -7.23
C PHE A 451 -24.35 -7.34 -5.83
N THR A 452 -23.51 -6.82 -4.92
CA THR A 452 -23.90 -6.43 -3.57
C THR A 452 -24.36 -4.98 -3.51
N SER A 453 -24.08 -4.17 -4.55
CA SER A 453 -24.68 -2.84 -4.68
C SER A 453 -26.20 -2.95 -4.74
N SER A 454 -26.89 -2.07 -4.01
CA SER A 454 -28.35 -1.90 -4.09
C SER A 454 -28.82 -1.39 -5.46
N LEU A 455 -27.87 -1.16 -6.37
CA LEU A 455 -28.01 -0.43 -7.62
C LEU A 455 -28.29 -1.36 -8.81
N LEU A 456 -27.87 -2.62 -8.75
CA LEU A 456 -28.02 -3.57 -9.85
C LEU A 456 -28.84 -4.79 -9.42
N ASN A 457 -30.13 -4.77 -9.78
CA ASN A 457 -30.99 -5.94 -9.66
C ASN A 457 -30.85 -6.86 -10.88
N CYS A 458 -29.69 -7.50 -11.00
CA CYS A 458 -29.39 -8.46 -12.06
C CYS A 458 -28.55 -9.63 -11.53
N ASP A 459 -28.68 -10.76 -12.21
CA ASP A 459 -27.90 -11.97 -11.91
C ASP A 459 -26.72 -12.16 -12.86
N VAL A 460 -26.62 -11.35 -13.92
CA VAL A 460 -25.60 -11.47 -14.96
C VAL A 460 -25.07 -10.10 -15.32
N ILE A 461 -23.73 -9.97 -15.32
CA ILE A 461 -23.02 -8.77 -15.75
C ILE A 461 -21.98 -9.18 -16.79
N GLU A 462 -21.80 -8.34 -17.80
CA GLU A 462 -20.82 -8.51 -18.86
C GLU A 462 -19.70 -7.48 -18.74
N PHE A 463 -18.45 -7.95 -18.66
CA PHE A 463 -17.26 -7.12 -18.64
C PHE A 463 -16.59 -7.10 -20.01
N VAL A 464 -16.47 -5.91 -20.60
CA VAL A 464 -15.72 -5.67 -21.83
C VAL A 464 -14.27 -5.36 -21.46
N THR A 465 -13.35 -6.23 -21.87
CA THR A 465 -11.95 -6.19 -21.46
C THR A 465 -11.04 -6.21 -22.68
N LYS A 466 -9.73 -5.93 -22.52
CA LYS A 466 -8.74 -6.06 -23.61
C LYS A 466 -8.64 -7.48 -24.18
N SER A 467 -9.00 -8.50 -23.39
CA SER A 467 -8.96 -9.92 -23.77
C SER A 467 -10.31 -10.44 -24.32
N GLY A 468 -11.30 -9.56 -24.51
CA GLY A 468 -12.65 -9.94 -24.93
C GLY A 468 -13.68 -9.75 -23.82
N THR A 469 -14.89 -10.25 -24.05
CA THR A 469 -15.99 -10.14 -23.07
C THR A 469 -15.92 -11.29 -22.06
N LEU A 470 -15.95 -10.97 -20.77
CA LEU A 470 -16.13 -11.92 -19.68
C LEU A 470 -17.54 -11.78 -19.12
N THR A 471 -18.11 -12.88 -18.62
CA THR A 471 -19.43 -12.87 -17.98
C THR A 471 -19.26 -13.27 -16.51
N ALA A 472 -19.89 -12.51 -15.63
CA ALA A 472 -20.05 -12.85 -14.22
C ALA A 472 -21.52 -13.15 -13.93
N ARG A 473 -21.78 -14.23 -13.17
CA ARG A 473 -23.13 -14.67 -12.82
C ARG A 473 -23.27 -14.92 -11.32
N LYS A 474 -24.36 -14.44 -10.72
CA LYS A 474 -24.81 -14.88 -9.39
C LYS A 474 -25.32 -16.31 -9.49
N VAL A 475 -24.74 -17.22 -8.72
CA VAL A 475 -25.21 -18.59 -8.60
C VAL A 475 -25.49 -18.91 -7.14
N ALA A 476 -26.51 -19.71 -6.85
CA ALA A 476 -26.88 -20.05 -5.49
C ALA A 476 -25.72 -20.76 -4.76
N ASP A 477 -25.42 -20.34 -3.53
CA ASP A 477 -24.46 -21.01 -2.65
C ASP A 477 -25.12 -22.23 -2.00
N ILE A 478 -25.22 -23.32 -2.77
CA ILE A 478 -25.77 -24.59 -2.29
C ILE A 478 -24.68 -25.29 -1.46
N GLN A 479 -24.43 -24.81 -0.25
CA GLN A 479 -23.78 -25.66 0.76
C GLN A 479 -24.74 -26.79 1.13
N THR A 480 -24.19 -28.01 1.19
CA THR A 480 -24.85 -29.29 1.46
C THR A 480 -26.02 -29.21 2.44
N ILE A 481 -27.21 -29.55 1.95
CA ILE A 481 -28.42 -29.81 2.75
C ILE A 481 -28.17 -31.09 3.55
N ASP A 482 -27.57 -30.99 4.74
CA ASP A 482 -27.85 -31.95 5.80
C ASP A 482 -29.16 -31.53 6.44
N GLY A 483 -30.21 -32.31 6.15
CA GLY A 483 -31.57 -32.01 6.55
C GLY A 483 -31.76 -32.04 8.06
N SER A 484 -31.61 -30.89 8.72
CA SER A 484 -32.32 -30.60 9.97
C SER A 484 -32.39 -29.10 10.25
N ASN A 485 -33.63 -28.62 10.39
CA ASN A 485 -34.07 -27.34 10.97
C ASN A 485 -33.96 -26.08 10.11
N ILE A 486 -34.98 -25.90 9.26
CA ILE A 486 -35.37 -24.61 8.70
C ILE A 486 -36.06 -23.81 9.82
N GLN A 487 -35.39 -22.77 10.32
CA GLN A 487 -36.09 -21.61 10.88
C GLN A 487 -35.95 -20.45 9.90
N ASN A 488 -37.10 -19.98 9.42
CA ASN A 488 -37.27 -18.81 8.57
C ASN A 488 -36.80 -17.56 9.32
N HIS A 489 -35.55 -17.17 9.12
CA HIS A 489 -35.17 -15.77 9.15
C HIS A 489 -35.05 -15.31 7.71
N GLU A 490 -35.63 -14.16 7.38
CA GLU A 490 -35.46 -13.46 6.10
C GLU A 490 -33.96 -13.23 5.85
N SER A 491 -33.30 -14.21 5.22
CA SER A 491 -31.88 -14.19 4.94
C SER A 491 -31.70 -13.66 3.51
N GLN A 492 -30.91 -12.59 3.36
CA GLN A 492 -30.32 -12.29 2.05
C GLN A 492 -29.67 -13.59 1.53
N GLU A 493 -29.96 -13.99 0.29
CA GLU A 493 -29.45 -15.25 -0.26
C GLU A 493 -27.92 -15.21 -0.33
N SER A 494 -27.22 -16.22 0.22
CA SER A 494 -25.80 -16.39 -0.05
C SER A 494 -25.62 -16.85 -1.49
N PHE A 495 -24.78 -16.14 -2.23
CA PHE A 495 -24.47 -16.46 -3.62
C PHE A 495 -22.96 -16.65 -3.81
N LEU A 496 -22.59 -17.48 -4.78
CA LEU A 496 -21.27 -17.50 -5.37
C LEU A 496 -21.28 -16.65 -6.65
N ILE A 497 -20.12 -16.15 -7.01
CA ILE A 497 -19.90 -15.48 -8.30
C ILE A 497 -19.23 -16.48 -9.22
N GLU A 498 -19.90 -16.84 -10.30
CA GLU A 498 -19.35 -17.64 -11.37
C GLU A 498 -18.74 -16.73 -12.45
N LEU A 499 -17.47 -16.95 -12.75
CA LEU A 499 -16.74 -16.32 -13.84
C LEU A 499 -16.44 -17.34 -14.92
N ASP A 500 -16.68 -16.95 -16.17
CA ASP A 500 -16.48 -17.81 -17.33
C ASP A 500 -15.19 -17.47 -18.11
N PHE A 501 -14.22 -18.38 -18.07
CA PHE A 501 -12.90 -18.23 -18.71
C PHE A 501 -12.65 -19.28 -19.81
N PRO A 502 -11.82 -18.99 -20.83
CA PRO A 502 -11.38 -20.01 -21.77
C PRO A 502 -10.40 -21.01 -21.10
N THR A 503 -10.42 -22.27 -21.54
CA THR A 503 -9.38 -23.23 -21.14
C THR A 503 -8.01 -22.82 -21.68
N ILE A 504 -6.96 -22.98 -20.86
CA ILE A 504 -5.58 -22.73 -21.25
C ILE A 504 -4.84 -24.07 -21.38
N PRO A 505 -4.32 -24.42 -22.57
CA PRO A 505 -3.54 -25.64 -22.73
C PRO A 505 -2.15 -25.49 -22.11
N MET A 506 -1.68 -26.59 -21.51
CA MET A 506 -0.31 -26.73 -21.03
C MET A 506 0.48 -27.74 -21.86
N ILE A 507 1.77 -27.49 -21.98
CA ILE A 507 2.76 -28.38 -22.61
C ILE A 507 3.83 -28.77 -21.60
N ASP A 508 4.49 -29.88 -21.89
CA ASP A 508 5.60 -30.37 -21.08
C ASP A 508 6.76 -29.38 -21.09
N PHE A 509 7.39 -29.25 -19.92
CA PHE A 509 8.59 -28.45 -19.71
C PHE A 509 9.83 -29.36 -19.70
N ASN A 510 10.97 -28.88 -20.20
CA ASN A 510 12.18 -29.69 -20.40
C ASN A 510 12.74 -30.25 -19.08
N SER A 511 13.21 -31.50 -19.10
CA SER A 511 13.67 -32.25 -17.93
C SER A 511 14.97 -31.74 -17.29
N ALA A 512 15.80 -31.01 -18.04
CA ALA A 512 17.09 -30.51 -17.55
C ALA A 512 16.97 -29.50 -16.38
N GLU A 513 15.81 -28.87 -16.20
CA GLU A 513 15.59 -27.85 -15.16
C GLU A 513 14.93 -28.41 -13.88
N PHE A 514 14.51 -29.69 -13.86
CA PHE A 514 13.85 -30.30 -12.69
C PHE A 514 14.71 -30.19 -11.42
N SER A 515 16.02 -30.41 -11.54
CA SER A 515 16.93 -30.32 -10.39
C SER A 515 17.07 -28.88 -9.89
N ALA A 516 17.06 -27.89 -10.78
CA ALA A 516 17.13 -26.48 -10.41
C ALA A 516 15.83 -26.03 -9.71
N ILE A 517 14.69 -26.45 -10.24
CA ILE A 517 13.37 -26.14 -9.69
C ILE A 517 13.15 -26.82 -8.33
N SER A 518 13.46 -28.11 -8.21
CA SER A 518 13.38 -28.82 -6.93
C SER A 518 14.28 -28.17 -5.88
N LYS A 519 15.50 -27.77 -6.27
CA LYS A 519 16.41 -27.03 -5.38
C LYS A 519 15.82 -25.67 -4.97
N ALA A 520 15.17 -24.95 -5.87
CA ALA A 520 14.50 -23.69 -5.57
C ALA A 520 13.32 -23.88 -4.59
N LEU A 521 12.60 -25.00 -4.71
CA LEU A 521 11.55 -25.42 -3.77
C LEU A 521 12.10 -26.17 -2.54
N ASN A 522 13.31 -25.87 -2.12
CA ASN A 522 13.93 -26.46 -0.92
C ASN A 522 13.95 -28.00 -0.90
N GLY A 523 14.19 -28.62 -2.06
CA GLY A 523 14.29 -30.07 -2.22
C GLY A 523 12.95 -30.80 -2.34
N ALA A 524 11.86 -30.09 -2.62
CA ALA A 524 10.55 -30.72 -2.84
C ALA A 524 10.59 -31.76 -3.97
N SER A 525 9.86 -32.87 -3.77
CA SER A 525 9.67 -33.93 -4.77
C SER A 525 8.75 -33.44 -5.88
N VAL A 526 9.33 -32.97 -6.97
CA VAL A 526 8.59 -32.50 -8.15
C VAL A 526 8.13 -33.71 -8.99
N ILE A 527 6.81 -33.86 -9.16
CA ILE A 527 6.20 -35.00 -9.84
C ILE A 527 5.88 -34.75 -11.31
N ASP A 528 5.76 -33.49 -11.71
CA ASP A 528 5.48 -33.05 -13.07
C ASP A 528 5.82 -31.56 -13.18
N ILE A 529 6.15 -31.07 -14.37
CA ILE A 529 6.36 -29.64 -14.60
C ILE A 529 5.71 -29.29 -15.93
N LYS A 530 4.82 -28.29 -15.87
CA LYS A 530 4.07 -27.83 -17.04
C LYS A 530 4.32 -26.35 -17.28
N ARG A 531 4.25 -25.96 -18.55
CA ARG A 531 4.19 -24.55 -18.96
C ARG A 531 2.95 -24.31 -19.80
N THR A 532 2.40 -23.11 -19.74
CA THR A 532 1.30 -22.70 -20.62
C THR A 532 1.82 -22.51 -22.06
N THR A 533 0.91 -22.61 -23.04
CA THR A 533 1.23 -22.55 -24.48
C THR A 533 1.13 -21.15 -25.10
N ILE A 534 0.76 -20.15 -24.31
CA ILE A 534 0.40 -18.83 -24.82
C ILE A 534 1.67 -17.97 -24.93
N GLU A 535 1.91 -17.41 -26.11
CA GLU A 535 3.02 -16.49 -26.39
C GLU A 535 2.92 -15.23 -25.50
N ASP A 536 4.08 -14.65 -25.21
CA ASP A 536 4.39 -13.62 -24.19
C ASP A 536 3.44 -12.41 -24.11
N ASP A 537 2.61 -12.19 -25.12
CA ASP A 537 1.71 -11.04 -25.16
C ASP A 537 0.33 -11.29 -24.53
N LEU A 538 -0.21 -12.51 -24.39
CA LEU A 538 -1.66 -12.67 -24.16
C LEU A 538 -2.09 -12.92 -22.71
N ILE A 539 -1.19 -13.31 -21.81
CA ILE A 539 -1.52 -13.58 -20.40
C ILE A 539 -0.42 -13.03 -19.53
N ASP A 540 -0.68 -11.88 -18.93
CA ASP A 540 0.10 -11.40 -17.82
C ASP A 540 -0.21 -12.24 -16.56
N HIS A 541 0.79 -12.39 -15.70
CA HIS A 541 1.06 -13.51 -14.81
C HIS A 541 0.17 -13.63 -13.54
N VAL A 542 -1.15 -13.46 -13.65
CA VAL A 542 -2.06 -13.39 -12.49
C VAL A 542 -2.92 -14.64 -12.31
N CYS A 543 -3.08 -15.08 -11.05
CA CYS A 543 -3.78 -16.25 -10.49
C CYS A 543 -4.99 -16.85 -11.28
N GLY A 544 -5.75 -16.05 -12.03
CA GLY A 544 -6.89 -16.54 -12.84
C GLY A 544 -6.48 -17.46 -13.99
N SER A 545 -5.38 -17.14 -14.70
CA SER A 545 -4.87 -17.98 -15.80
C SER A 545 -4.25 -19.28 -15.29
N ALA A 546 -3.57 -19.20 -14.14
CA ALA A 546 -3.04 -20.35 -13.41
C ALA A 546 -4.13 -21.36 -13.08
N ASN A 547 -5.23 -20.89 -12.48
CA ASN A 547 -6.36 -21.75 -12.11
C ASN A 547 -7.01 -22.40 -13.33
N CYS A 548 -7.13 -21.68 -14.46
CA CYS A 548 -7.66 -22.25 -15.70
C CYS A 548 -6.75 -23.35 -16.28
N ALA A 549 -5.43 -23.17 -16.20
CA ALA A 549 -4.46 -24.17 -16.65
C ALA A 549 -4.42 -25.39 -15.70
N LEU A 550 -4.37 -25.15 -14.38
CA LEU A 550 -4.38 -26.18 -13.34
C LEU A 550 -5.69 -26.98 -13.35
N ALA A 551 -6.83 -26.34 -13.63
CA ALA A 551 -8.12 -27.00 -13.78
C ALA A 551 -8.06 -28.11 -14.82
N LEU A 552 -7.56 -27.79 -16.02
CA LEU A 552 -7.45 -28.76 -17.11
C LEU A 552 -6.51 -29.92 -16.77
N TYR A 553 -5.41 -29.63 -16.07
CA TYR A 553 -4.44 -30.63 -15.65
C TYR A 553 -5.00 -31.60 -14.61
N TRP A 554 -5.54 -31.06 -13.52
CA TRP A 554 -6.08 -31.86 -12.43
C TRP A 554 -7.36 -32.58 -12.84
N SER A 555 -8.20 -31.99 -13.70
CA SER A 555 -9.36 -32.67 -14.26
C SER A 555 -8.95 -33.95 -15.00
N LYS A 556 -7.96 -33.86 -15.89
CA LYS A 556 -7.43 -35.04 -16.62
C LYS A 556 -6.80 -36.07 -15.69
N ARG A 557 -6.04 -35.62 -14.69
CA ARG A 557 -5.32 -36.52 -13.76
C ARG A 557 -6.25 -37.23 -12.77
N LEU A 558 -7.32 -36.56 -12.35
CA LEU A 558 -8.29 -37.09 -11.38
C LEU A 558 -9.53 -37.72 -12.05
N GLY A 559 -9.73 -37.50 -13.35
CA GLY A 559 -10.88 -38.03 -14.10
C GLY A 559 -12.21 -37.38 -13.72
N LYS A 560 -12.23 -36.09 -13.35
CA LYS A 560 -13.44 -35.36 -12.93
C LYS A 560 -13.42 -33.90 -13.38
N CYS A 561 -14.59 -33.38 -13.76
CA CYS A 561 -14.74 -31.99 -14.24
C CYS A 561 -14.92 -30.98 -13.10
N ASP A 562 -15.45 -31.40 -11.94
CA ASP A 562 -15.64 -30.57 -10.76
C ASP A 562 -14.45 -30.69 -9.79
N LEU A 563 -13.78 -29.57 -9.57
CA LEU A 563 -12.61 -29.46 -8.71
C LEU A 563 -12.84 -28.40 -7.64
N VAL A 564 -12.24 -28.62 -6.47
CA VAL A 564 -12.14 -27.61 -5.43
C VAL A 564 -10.64 -27.38 -5.24
N ALA A 565 -10.20 -26.15 -5.48
CA ALA A 565 -8.83 -25.74 -5.29
C ALA A 565 -8.72 -24.91 -4.02
N TYR A 566 -7.80 -25.29 -3.15
CA TYR A 566 -7.45 -24.54 -1.94
C TYR A 566 -6.09 -23.90 -2.13
N ALA A 567 -6.02 -22.57 -2.04
CA ALA A 567 -4.76 -21.86 -2.07
C ALA A 567 -4.10 -21.92 -0.68
N ALA A 568 -3.08 -22.76 -0.53
CA ALA A 568 -2.31 -22.88 0.70
C ALA A 568 -1.29 -21.73 0.80
N SER A 569 -1.75 -20.55 1.19
CA SER A 569 -0.93 -19.37 1.46
C SER A 569 -1.30 -18.75 2.82
N ALA A 570 -0.60 -17.69 3.23
CA ALA A 570 -0.98 -16.91 4.42
C ALA A 570 -2.40 -16.34 4.31
N ARG A 571 -2.89 -16.09 3.08
CA ARG A 571 -4.27 -15.69 2.77
C ARG A 571 -4.95 -16.85 2.05
N SER A 572 -5.48 -17.80 2.83
CA SER A 572 -6.15 -18.97 2.28
C SER A 572 -7.38 -18.58 1.47
N GLY A 573 -7.64 -19.29 0.38
CA GLY A 573 -8.82 -19.06 -0.44
C GLY A 573 -9.31 -20.36 -1.07
N VAL A 574 -10.60 -20.42 -1.36
CA VAL A 574 -11.25 -21.58 -1.98
C VAL A 574 -11.84 -21.16 -3.32
N VAL A 575 -11.51 -21.94 -4.36
CA VAL A 575 -12.07 -21.78 -5.70
C VAL A 575 -12.77 -23.08 -6.09
N ASN A 576 -14.05 -22.97 -6.41
CA ASN A 576 -14.81 -24.05 -7.01
C ASN A 576 -14.67 -23.94 -8.53
N ILE A 577 -14.30 -25.03 -9.18
CA ILE A 577 -13.95 -25.04 -10.59
C ILE A 577 -14.80 -26.10 -11.30
N HIS A 578 -15.44 -25.71 -12.40
CA HIS A 578 -16.09 -26.64 -13.32
C HIS A 578 -15.46 -26.53 -14.70
N LEU A 579 -14.97 -27.65 -15.23
CA LEU A 579 -14.45 -27.74 -16.59
C LEU A 579 -15.57 -28.14 -17.56
N ASP A 580 -15.94 -27.22 -18.45
CA ASP A 580 -16.79 -27.51 -19.59
C ASP A 580 -15.91 -27.91 -20.78
N GLU A 581 -15.67 -29.21 -20.92
CA GLU A 581 -14.85 -29.76 -22.00
C GLU A 581 -15.47 -29.54 -23.39
N GLN A 582 -16.81 -29.50 -23.48
CA GLN A 582 -17.52 -29.38 -24.76
C GLN A 582 -17.30 -28.00 -25.36
N ASN A 583 -17.40 -26.96 -24.53
CA ASN A 583 -17.24 -25.57 -24.97
C ASN A 583 -15.81 -25.04 -24.77
N ARG A 584 -14.91 -25.85 -24.19
CA ARG A 584 -13.53 -25.47 -23.82
C ARG A 584 -13.51 -24.26 -22.88
N ARG A 585 -14.34 -24.31 -21.84
CA ARG A 585 -14.49 -23.27 -20.83
C ARG A 585 -14.15 -23.79 -19.44
N VAL A 586 -13.70 -22.88 -18.58
CA VAL A 586 -13.47 -23.11 -17.16
C VAL A 586 -14.34 -22.12 -16.41
N LEU A 587 -15.28 -22.63 -15.63
CA LEU A 587 -16.13 -21.84 -14.76
C LEU A 587 -15.48 -21.79 -13.37
N LEU A 588 -15.08 -20.60 -12.94
CA LEU A 588 -14.52 -20.36 -11.62
C LEU A 588 -15.59 -19.75 -10.73
N ARG A 589 -15.90 -20.40 -9.61
CA ARG A 589 -16.89 -19.96 -8.64
C ARG A 589 -16.20 -19.63 -7.31
N GLY A 590 -16.50 -18.47 -6.77
CA GLY A 590 -15.94 -18.03 -5.50
C GLY A 590 -16.85 -17.07 -4.75
N LYS A 591 -16.57 -16.93 -3.46
CA LYS A 591 -17.10 -15.85 -2.63
C LYS A 591 -16.15 -14.66 -2.67
N ALA A 592 -16.66 -13.51 -2.26
CA ALA A 592 -15.86 -12.34 -1.98
C ALA A 592 -16.46 -11.61 -0.79
N VAL A 593 -15.63 -10.80 -0.13
CA VAL A 593 -16.03 -9.95 0.99
C VAL A 593 -15.41 -8.57 0.84
N THR A 594 -16.22 -7.55 1.03
CA THR A 594 -15.75 -6.15 1.03
C THR A 594 -15.06 -5.86 2.36
N VAL A 595 -13.85 -5.32 2.29
CA VAL A 595 -12.99 -5.03 3.44
C VAL A 595 -13.01 -3.53 3.76
N MET A 596 -12.84 -2.69 2.74
CA MET A 596 -12.76 -1.23 2.89
C MET A 596 -13.53 -0.52 1.78
N GLU A 597 -14.10 0.63 2.10
CA GLU A 597 -14.63 1.56 1.11
C GLU A 597 -13.97 2.92 1.30
N GLY A 598 -13.75 3.63 0.19
CA GLY A 598 -13.09 4.92 0.22
C GLY A 598 -13.42 5.76 -0.99
N THR A 599 -12.96 7.00 -0.96
CA THR A 599 -13.06 7.93 -2.08
C THR A 599 -11.71 8.61 -2.27
N PHE A 600 -11.24 8.64 -3.51
CA PHE A 600 -10.11 9.48 -3.87
C PHE A 600 -10.50 10.95 -3.85
N SER A 601 -9.67 11.73 -3.20
CA SER A 601 -9.75 13.19 -3.23
C SER A 601 -9.61 13.72 -4.67
N HIS A 602 -10.35 14.79 -5.01
CA HIS A 602 -10.42 15.38 -6.35
C HIS A 602 -9.14 16.18 -6.71
N HIS A 603 -7.97 15.55 -6.67
CA HIS A 603 -6.68 16.18 -7.01
C HIS A 603 -6.35 16.10 -8.52
N ASP A 604 -7.37 16.08 -9.38
CA ASP A 604 -7.25 15.96 -10.85
C ASP A 604 -6.37 17.01 -11.50
N LYS A 605 -6.20 18.17 -10.85
CA LYS A 605 -5.36 19.26 -11.35
C LYS A 605 -3.87 19.02 -11.15
N LEU A 606 -3.45 18.13 -10.24
CA LEU A 606 -2.04 17.97 -9.85
C LEU A 606 -1.27 16.92 -10.67
N LEU A 607 -1.97 16.03 -11.40
CA LEU A 607 -1.33 14.96 -12.17
C LEU A 607 -0.83 15.38 -13.56
N LYS A 608 -1.09 16.62 -14.02
CA LYS A 608 -0.60 17.09 -15.34
C LYS A 608 0.93 17.20 -15.42
N ASN A 609 1.63 17.28 -14.28
CA ASN A 609 3.10 17.37 -14.22
C ASN A 609 3.78 16.06 -13.78
N TYR A 610 3.02 14.94 -13.76
CA TYR A 610 3.39 13.67 -13.13
C TYR A 610 4.03 12.64 -14.07
N SER A 611 4.68 13.07 -15.15
CA SER A 611 5.21 12.17 -16.18
C SER A 611 6.71 11.89 -16.06
N HIS A 612 7.06 10.60 -16.15
CA HIS A 612 8.36 9.94 -16.34
C HIS A 612 9.14 9.39 -15.14
N SER A 613 9.32 10.08 -14.01
CA SER A 613 10.25 9.58 -12.95
C SER A 613 9.70 8.42 -12.10
N LEU A 614 8.39 8.34 -11.86
CA LEU A 614 7.80 7.34 -10.96
C LEU A 614 7.56 5.95 -11.57
N MET A 615 7.57 5.80 -12.91
CA MET A 615 7.60 4.44 -13.49
C MET A 615 8.83 3.66 -13.04
N GLN A 616 9.92 4.34 -12.66
CA GLN A 616 11.08 3.69 -12.02
C GLN A 616 10.80 3.29 -10.57
N TYR A 617 9.99 4.02 -9.81
CA TYR A 617 9.66 3.69 -8.41
C TYR A 617 8.77 2.46 -8.28
N ALA A 618 7.75 2.34 -9.15
CA ALA A 618 6.92 1.14 -9.21
C ALA A 618 7.77 -0.10 -9.54
N ASN A 619 8.80 0.04 -10.38
CA ASN A 619 9.76 -1.02 -10.68
C ASN A 619 10.76 -1.33 -9.55
N VAL A 620 10.93 -0.43 -8.56
CA VAL A 620 11.92 -0.56 -7.46
C VAL A 620 11.29 -1.11 -6.17
N GLN A 621 10.01 -0.84 -5.95
CA GLN A 621 9.16 -1.65 -5.07
C GLN A 621 8.79 -2.93 -5.84
N GLU A 622 9.75 -3.84 -6.04
CA GLU A 622 9.40 -5.24 -6.32
C GLU A 622 8.34 -5.61 -5.28
N GLY A 623 7.10 -5.91 -5.71
CA GLY A 623 5.98 -6.25 -4.85
C GLY A 623 6.33 -7.49 -4.02
N TYR A 624 7.01 -7.27 -2.89
CA TYR A 624 7.91 -8.28 -2.33
C TYR A 624 7.23 -9.28 -1.41
N ASN A 625 5.93 -9.14 -1.16
CA ASN A 625 5.21 -10.04 -0.25
C ASN A 625 4.19 -10.97 -0.94
N TYR A 626 3.70 -10.66 -2.14
CA TYR A 626 2.71 -11.53 -2.81
C TYR A 626 3.32 -12.53 -3.80
N PHE A 627 4.49 -12.25 -4.38
CA PHE A 627 5.03 -13.03 -5.52
C PHE A 627 6.40 -13.68 -5.29
N ARG A 628 6.91 -13.75 -4.05
CA ARG A 628 8.14 -14.50 -3.77
C ARG A 628 7.93 -16.01 -4.04
N GLY A 629 8.41 -16.49 -5.19
CA GLY A 629 8.72 -17.92 -5.37
C GLY A 629 8.40 -18.57 -6.71
N CYS A 630 7.69 -17.93 -7.64
CA CYS A 630 7.40 -18.54 -8.94
C CYS A 630 8.11 -17.81 -10.07
N SER A 631 9.04 -18.49 -10.75
CA SER A 631 9.44 -18.11 -12.10
C SER A 631 8.18 -17.99 -12.96
N PRO A 632 7.99 -16.92 -13.75
CA PRO A 632 6.72 -16.55 -14.39
C PRO A 632 6.16 -17.57 -15.41
N ARG A 633 6.83 -18.69 -15.63
CA ARG A 633 6.56 -19.64 -16.73
C ARG A 633 6.48 -21.10 -16.29
N VAL A 634 6.74 -21.39 -15.02
CA VAL A 634 6.89 -22.75 -14.51
C VAL A 634 5.85 -22.98 -13.42
N TRP A 635 4.84 -23.78 -13.74
CA TRP A 635 3.89 -24.30 -12.75
C TRP A 635 4.41 -25.65 -12.28
N ILE A 636 4.64 -25.77 -10.98
CA ILE A 636 5.29 -26.92 -10.33
C ILE A 636 4.25 -27.75 -9.58
#